data_AF-A0A1B4LAY6-F1
#
_entry.id   AF-A0A1B4LAY6-F1
#
_cell.length_a   1.000
_cell.length_b   1.000
_cell.length_c   1.000
_cell.angle_alpha   90.00
_cell.angle_beta   90.00
_cell.angle_gamma   90.00
#
_symmetry.space_group_name_H-M   'P 1'
#
loop_
_entity.id
_entity.type
_entity.pdbx_description
1 polymer ?
#
loop_
_entity_poly.entity_id
_entity_poly.type
_entity_poly.pdbx_seq_one_letter_code
_entity_poly.pdbx_strand_id
1 'polypeptide(L)'
;MGFTSRRICECLRDNPGISMAAIANKLDANIETIKKPVRRLVELGYVKQGARRKDGFTYRLTGKPFPSSADWKVTPAYAATLQRRAAFDDAFSVVIPAMRAMVDVGRVAA
;
A
#
# COMPACT_ATOMS: atom_id res chain seq x y z
N MET A 1 7.89 11.07 4.21
CA MET A 1 7.63 9.65 4.52
C MET A 1 6.12 9.44 4.68
N GLY A 2 5.51 8.55 3.88
CA GLY A 2 4.06 8.33 3.89
C GLY A 2 3.59 7.40 5.01
N PHE A 3 2.26 7.28 5.20
CA PHE A 3 1.64 6.51 6.28
C PHE A 3 2.13 5.06 6.35
N THR A 4 2.05 4.32 5.24
CA THR A 4 2.47 2.92 5.17
C THR A 4 3.94 2.74 5.55
N SER A 5 4.83 3.63 5.09
CA SER A 5 6.24 3.59 5.44
C SER A 5 6.46 3.78 6.94
N ARG A 6 5.70 4.66 7.60
CA ARG A 6 5.76 4.86 9.05
C ARG A 6 5.30 3.62 9.81
N ARG A 7 4.16 3.04 9.42
CA ARG A 7 3.66 1.78 10.02
C ARG A 7 4.62 0.61 9.84
N ILE A 8 5.32 0.52 8.70
CA ILE A 8 6.37 -0.50 8.49
C ILE A 8 7.51 -0.32 9.49
N CYS A 9 7.98 0.92 9.69
CA CYS A 9 9.04 1.19 10.66
C CYS A 9 8.61 0.89 12.10
N GLU A 10 7.39 1.21 12.49
CA GLU A 10 6.83 0.85 13.80
C GLU A 10 6.71 -0.66 13.96
N CYS A 11 6.21 -1.38 12.96
CA CYS A 11 6.14 -2.84 12.97
C CYS A 11 7.52 -3.50 13.14
N LEU A 12 8.54 -2.96 12.45
CA LEU A 12 9.93 -3.43 12.55
C LEU A 12 10.63 -3.03 13.85
N ARG A 13 10.15 -1.98 14.54
CA ARG A 13 10.61 -1.64 15.90
C ARG A 13 10.21 -2.72 16.88
N ASP A 14 8.95 -3.16 16.79
CA ASP A 14 8.39 -4.13 17.73
C ASP A 14 8.76 -5.58 17.35
N ASN A 15 9.12 -5.82 16.08
CA ASN A 15 9.43 -7.14 15.53
C ASN A 15 10.66 -7.08 14.61
N PRO A 16 11.88 -7.01 15.15
CA PRO A 16 13.09 -6.95 14.33
C PRO A 16 13.37 -8.29 13.64
N GLY A 17 13.85 -8.24 12.39
CA GLY A 17 14.32 -9.42 11.66
C GLY A 17 13.22 -10.23 10.96
N ILE A 18 12.00 -9.70 10.86
CA ILE A 18 10.90 -10.35 10.16
C ILE A 18 10.99 -10.20 8.63
N SER A 19 10.30 -11.08 7.90
CA SER A 19 10.22 -11.05 6.44
C SER A 19 9.17 -10.06 5.92
N MET A 20 9.23 -9.74 4.62
CA MET A 20 8.22 -8.87 3.99
C MET A 20 6.80 -9.45 4.09
N ALA A 21 6.65 -10.77 3.98
CA ALA A 21 5.37 -11.45 4.16
C ALA A 21 4.85 -11.31 5.61
N ALA A 22 5.74 -11.43 6.60
CA ALA A 22 5.36 -11.22 8.00
C ALA A 22 4.98 -9.75 8.28
N ILE A 23 5.65 -8.78 7.66
CA ILE A 23 5.28 -7.36 7.73
C ILE A 23 3.86 -7.17 7.15
N ALA A 24 3.59 -7.78 5.99
CA ALA A 24 2.29 -7.71 5.32
C ALA A 24 1.16 -8.25 6.19
N ASN A 25 1.35 -9.44 6.76
CA ASN A 25 0.38 -10.06 7.65
C ASN A 25 0.13 -9.23 8.92
N LYS A 26 1.18 -8.65 9.51
CA LYS A 26 1.04 -7.80 10.72
C LYS A 26 0.35 -6.46 10.44
N LEU A 27 0.43 -5.96 9.22
CA LEU A 27 -0.19 -4.70 8.82
C LEU A 27 -1.56 -4.88 8.15
N ASP A 28 -2.05 -6.13 8.04
CA ASP A 28 -3.25 -6.51 7.28
C ASP A 28 -3.29 -5.87 5.89
N ALA A 29 -2.17 -5.99 5.17
CA ALA A 29 -1.98 -5.33 3.88
C ALA A 29 -1.38 -6.30 2.86
N ASN A 30 -1.69 -6.07 1.58
CA ASN A 30 -1.20 -6.91 0.49
C ASN A 30 0.32 -6.71 0.29
N ILE A 31 1.06 -7.81 0.14
CA ILE A 31 2.52 -7.80 -0.05
C ILE A 31 2.97 -6.91 -1.21
N GLU A 32 2.21 -6.87 -2.31
CA GLU A 32 2.54 -6.06 -3.49
C GLU A 32 2.44 -4.56 -3.18
N THR A 33 1.55 -4.16 -2.27
CA THR A 33 1.41 -2.77 -1.83
C THR A 33 2.55 -2.32 -0.91
N ILE A 34 3.20 -3.26 -0.22
CA ILE A 34 4.26 -3.01 0.76
C ILE A 34 5.65 -3.06 0.12
N LYS A 35 5.82 -3.82 -0.95
CA LYS A 35 7.10 -4.02 -1.66
C LYS A 35 7.79 -2.72 -2.01
N LYS A 36 7.07 -1.77 -2.63
CA LYS A 36 7.62 -0.46 -3.02
C LYS A 36 7.98 0.41 -1.80
N PRO A 37 7.10 0.58 -0.79
CA PRO A 37 7.45 1.23 0.47
C PRO A 37 8.70 0.65 1.16
N VAL A 38 8.81 -0.68 1.28
CA VAL A 38 9.96 -1.33 1.93
C VAL A 38 11.24 -1.07 1.16
N ARG A 39 11.23 -1.23 -0.17
CA ARG A 39 12.40 -0.93 -1.01
C ARG A 39 12.86 0.52 -0.82
N ARG A 40 11.92 1.47 -0.84
CA ARG A 40 12.23 2.89 -0.61
C ARG A 40 12.80 3.14 0.79
N LEU A 41 12.33 2.45 1.82
CA LEU A 41 12.88 2.56 3.17
C LEU A 41 14.30 2.02 3.28
N VAL A 42 14.64 0.99 2.50
CA VAL A 42 16.01 0.47 2.39
C VAL A 42 16.91 1.49 1.68
N GLU A 43 16.46 2.03 0.54
CA GLU A 43 17.19 3.05 -0.22
C GLU A 43 17.45 4.33 0.61
N LEU A 44 16.48 4.74 1.44
CA LEU A 44 16.59 5.91 2.31
C LEU A 44 17.35 5.64 3.63
N GLY A 45 17.80 4.40 3.85
CA GLY A 45 18.60 3.99 5.00
C GLY A 45 17.84 3.91 6.33
N TYR A 46 16.51 3.84 6.32
CA TYR A 46 15.70 3.62 7.54
C TYR A 46 15.63 2.13 7.93
N VAL A 47 15.69 1.26 6.93
CA VAL A 47 15.61 -0.19 7.08
C VAL A 47 16.84 -0.83 6.44
N LYS A 48 17.40 -1.84 7.07
CA LYS A 48 18.47 -2.68 6.50
C LYS A 48 17.90 -4.04 6.15
N GLN A 49 18.15 -4.45 4.91
CA GLN A 49 17.91 -5.81 4.46
C GLN A 49 19.01 -6.73 5.01
N GLY A 50 18.58 -7.81 5.65
CA GLY A 50 19.44 -8.85 6.20
C GLY A 50 19.54 -10.06 5.28
N ALA A 51 19.96 -11.19 5.85
CA ALA A 51 20.10 -12.45 5.12
C ALA A 51 18.74 -12.96 4.60
N ARG A 52 18.79 -13.68 3.49
CA ARG A 52 17.65 -14.42 2.94
C ARG A 52 17.43 -15.69 3.75
N ARG A 53 16.20 -15.92 4.19
CA ARG A 53 15.72 -17.16 4.83
C ARG A 53 14.68 -17.84 3.93
N LYS A 54 14.12 -18.96 4.42
CA LYS A 54 13.06 -19.72 3.73
C LYS A 54 11.89 -18.82 3.30
N ASP A 55 11.53 -17.86 4.15
CA ASP A 55 10.39 -16.95 3.94
C ASP A 55 10.78 -15.61 3.28
N GLY A 56 11.98 -15.54 2.69
CA GLY A 56 12.51 -14.35 2.03
C GLY A 56 13.53 -13.56 2.86
N PHE A 57 13.77 -12.31 2.46
CA PHE A 57 14.74 -11.46 3.15
C PHE A 57 14.20 -10.95 4.48
N THR A 58 15.08 -10.90 5.48
CA THR A 58 14.80 -10.31 6.79
C THR A 58 15.02 -8.80 6.76
N TYR A 59 14.26 -8.04 7.54
CA TYR A 59 14.36 -6.59 7.62
C TYR A 59 14.51 -6.13 9.06
N ARG A 60 15.34 -5.12 9.29
CA ARG A 60 15.55 -4.51 10.61
C ARG A 60 15.74 -3.01 10.50
N LEU A 61 15.38 -2.26 11.53
CA LEU A 61 15.68 -0.82 11.60
C LEU A 61 17.18 -0.56 11.70
N THR A 62 17.61 0.58 11.17
CA THR A 62 19.01 1.04 11.22
C THR A 62 19.33 1.90 12.44
N GLY A 63 18.32 2.31 13.22
CA GLY A 63 18.44 3.26 14.31
C GLY A 63 18.22 4.73 13.90
N LYS A 64 18.03 5.00 12.60
CA LYS A 64 17.66 6.33 12.11
C LYS A 64 16.29 6.73 12.66
N PRO A 65 16.14 7.93 13.27
CA PRO A 65 14.86 8.38 13.79
C PRO A 65 13.87 8.54 12.63
N PHE A 66 12.64 8.08 12.84
CA PHE A 66 11.54 8.22 11.90
C PHE A 66 10.31 8.80 12.63
N PRO A 67 9.47 9.56 11.93
CA PRO A 67 8.29 10.16 12.56
C PRO A 67 7.19 9.11 12.77
N SER A 68 6.43 9.21 13.86
CA SER A 68 5.36 8.26 14.19
C SER A 68 4.22 8.32 13.17
N SER A 69 3.54 7.18 12.98
CA SER A 69 2.31 7.11 12.17
C SER A 69 1.15 7.89 12.80
N ALA A 70 1.13 8.07 14.14
CA ALA A 70 0.12 8.86 14.84
C ALA A 70 0.15 10.35 14.41
N ASP A 71 1.33 10.87 14.10
CA ASP A 71 1.51 12.25 13.64
C ASP A 71 1.27 12.42 12.13
N TRP A 72 0.84 11.36 11.44
CA TRP A 72 0.62 11.43 10.00
C TRP A 72 -0.69 12.15 9.70
N LYS A 73 -0.59 13.31 9.05
CA LYS A 73 -1.73 14.04 8.51
C LYS A 73 -1.86 13.76 7.02
N VAL A 74 -3.11 13.62 6.55
CA VAL A 74 -3.44 13.54 5.13
C VAL A 74 -2.92 14.80 4.44
N THR A 75 -2.00 14.63 3.49
CA THR A 75 -1.53 15.75 2.70
C THR A 75 -2.58 16.13 1.65
N PRO A 76 -2.74 17.42 1.29
CA PRO A 76 -3.70 17.85 0.28
C PRO A 76 -3.53 17.10 -1.06
N ALA A 77 -2.30 16.80 -1.48
CA ALA A 77 -2.02 16.02 -2.68
C ALA A 77 -2.53 14.57 -2.60
N TYR A 78 -2.45 13.95 -1.42
CA TYR A 78 -2.97 12.61 -1.20
C TYR A 78 -4.50 12.60 -1.18
N ALA A 79 -5.11 13.63 -0.55
CA ALA A 79 -6.56 13.83 -0.58
C ALA A 79 -7.08 13.98 -2.02
N ALA A 80 -6.42 14.79 -2.86
CA ALA A 80 -6.77 14.94 -4.27
C ALA A 80 -6.67 13.62 -5.05
N THR A 81 -5.69 12.78 -4.72
CA THR A 81 -5.54 11.44 -5.33
C THR A 81 -6.69 10.52 -4.91
N LEU A 82 -7.11 10.56 -3.65
CA LEU A 82 -8.26 9.82 -3.13
C LEU A 82 -9.56 10.26 -3.82
N GLN A 83 -9.79 11.58 -3.92
CA GLN A 83 -10.95 12.14 -4.60
C GLN A 83 -11.01 11.72 -6.07
N ARG A 84 -9.87 11.76 -6.77
CA ARG A 84 -9.82 11.31 -8.16
C ARG A 84 -10.17 9.83 -8.30
N ARG A 85 -9.71 8.97 -7.38
CA ARG A 85 -10.08 7.54 -7.39
C ARG A 85 -11.57 7.33 -7.16
N ALA A 86 -12.13 7.99 -6.15
CA ALA A 86 -13.57 7.93 -5.90
C ALA A 86 -14.38 8.36 -7.13
N ALA A 87 -13.99 9.46 -7.79
CA ALA A 87 -14.64 9.90 -9.01
C ALA A 87 -14.56 8.88 -10.17
N PHE A 88 -13.45 8.14 -10.28
CA PHE A 88 -13.33 7.05 -11.27
C PHE A 88 -14.26 5.88 -10.92
N ASP A 89 -14.29 5.45 -9.67
CA ASP A 89 -15.13 4.34 -9.22
C ASP A 89 -16.62 4.68 -9.42
N ASP A 90 -17.02 5.91 -9.08
CA ASP A 90 -18.36 6.43 -9.32
C ASP A 90 -18.70 6.43 -10.82
N ALA A 91 -17.80 6.89 -11.67
CA ALA A 91 -18.00 6.89 -13.12
C ALA A 91 -18.19 5.46 -13.66
N PHE A 92 -17.37 4.50 -13.23
CA PHE A 92 -17.51 3.10 -13.64
C PHE A 92 -18.83 2.48 -13.17
N SER A 93 -19.31 2.84 -11.99
CA SER A 93 -20.59 2.37 -11.46
C SER A 93 -21.79 2.77 -12.33
N VAL A 94 -21.67 3.85 -13.10
CA VAL A 94 -22.72 4.33 -14.02
C VAL A 94 -22.52 3.79 -15.43
N VAL A 95 -21.28 3.86 -15.95
CA VAL A 95 -20.99 3.51 -17.35
C VAL A 95 -21.17 2.02 -17.62
N ILE A 96 -20.71 1.15 -16.72
CA ILE A 96 -20.77 -0.31 -16.94
C ILE A 96 -22.22 -0.81 -17.05
N PRO A 97 -23.15 -0.47 -16.14
CA PRO A 97 -24.55 -0.85 -16.30
C PRO A 97 -25.21 -0.27 -17.55
N ALA A 98 -24.93 0.99 -17.89
CA ALA A 98 -25.49 1.63 -19.08
C ALA A 98 -25.04 0.92 -20.37
N MET A 99 -23.75 0.59 -20.48
CA MET A 99 -23.22 -0.18 -21.60
C MET A 99 -23.87 -1.57 -21.69
N ARG A 100 -24.09 -2.22 -20.56
CA ARG A 100 -24.77 -3.52 -20.53
C ARG A 100 -26.22 -3.43 -21.00
N ALA A 101 -26.95 -2.40 -20.56
CA ALA A 101 -28.33 -2.17 -21.01
C ALA A 101 -28.42 -1.92 -22.53
N MET A 102 -27.47 -1.17 -23.11
CA MET A 102 -27.42 -0.94 -24.56
C MET A 102 -27.18 -2.26 -25.34
N VAL A 103 -26.31 -3.12 -24.83
CA VAL A 103 -26.06 -4.44 -25.43
C VAL A 103 -27.30 -5.33 -25.35
N ASP A 104 -27.99 -5.33 -24.22
CA ASP A 104 -29.20 -6.14 -24.03
C ASP A 104 -30.34 -5.68 -24.96
N VAL A 105 -30.53 -4.37 -25.15
CA VAL A 105 -31.48 -3.83 -26.14
C VAL A 105 -31.13 -4.29 -27.56
N GLY A 106 -29.86 -4.21 -27.94
CA GLY A 106 -29.41 -4.67 -29.26
C GLY A 106 -29.62 -6.17 -29.50
N ARG A 107 -29.54 -6.99 -28.44
CA ARG A 107 -29.81 -8.44 -28.52
C ARG A 107 -31.30 -8.78 -28.64
N VAL A 108 -32.17 -7.98 -28.04
CA VAL A 108 -33.63 -8.18 -28.15
C VAL A 108 -34.15 -7.74 -29.53
N ALA A 109 -33.46 -6.82 -30.20
CA ALA A 109 -33.83 -6.29 -31.51
C ALA A 109 -33.34 -7.12 -32.72
N ALA A 110 -32.57 -8.19 -32.49
CA ALA A 110 -32.01 -9.08 -33.52
C ALA A 110 -32.77 -10.42 -33.57
#